data_AF-A0A955QR46-F1
#
_entry.id   AF-A0A955QR46-F1
#
_cell.length_a   1.000
_cell.length_b   1.000
_cell.length_c   1.000
_cell.angle_alpha   90.00
_cell.angle_beta   90.00
_cell.angle_gamma   90.00
#
_symmetry.space_group_name_H-M   'P 1'
#
loop_
_entity.id
_entity.type
_entity.pdbx_description
1 polymer ?
#
loop_
_entity_poly.entity_id
_entity_poly.type
_entity_poly.pdbx_seq_one_letter_code
_entity_poly.pdbx_strand_id
1 'polypeptide(L)'
;MQKQSNQNSFAGQMIYAGIDIHLKSWKVTILSEHYEHRTFSQDPNPDLLASYLHRHFPEAEFKAVYEAGFSGFVNCRSLRELGIPCEVVHPADVPTTSKEKQLKSDKTDSRKLARSLRDRSLKFIHVPDQQLEADRSLVRQRHRVVKDLTRLKNRVKSLLMQFGIEIPERFGNGASRHWSKSYIQWLTDLSIKQESLKQTVNNYIQWAQILRQQLLLLN
;
A
#
# COMPACT_ATOMS: atom_id res chain seq x y z
N MET A 1 -45.78 30.04 4.06
CA MET A 1 -44.73 29.35 4.85
C MET A 1 -43.37 29.71 4.27
N GLN A 2 -42.70 30.71 4.83
CA GLN A 2 -41.31 31.02 4.48
C GLN A 2 -40.41 29.93 5.07
N LYS A 3 -39.70 29.18 4.22
CA LYS A 3 -38.61 28.31 4.65
C LYS A 3 -37.48 29.19 5.14
N GLN A 4 -37.33 29.33 6.46
CA GLN A 4 -36.12 29.86 7.07
C GLN A 4 -34.97 28.88 6.76
N SER A 5 -34.21 29.20 5.72
CA SER A 5 -32.90 28.62 5.49
C SER A 5 -31.93 29.29 6.45
N ASN A 6 -31.76 28.75 7.66
CA ASN A 6 -30.63 29.11 8.52
C ASN A 6 -29.35 28.65 7.81
N GLN A 7 -28.77 29.51 6.97
CA GLN A 7 -27.41 29.33 6.46
C GLN A 7 -26.46 29.67 7.60
N ASN A 8 -26.19 28.67 8.45
CA ASN A 8 -25.11 28.76 9.41
C ASN A 8 -23.80 28.77 8.61
N SER A 9 -23.19 29.94 8.45
CA SER A 9 -21.83 30.06 7.92
C SER A 9 -20.83 29.46 8.90
N PHE A 10 -19.81 28.78 8.38
CA PHE A 10 -18.68 28.25 9.14
C PHE A 10 -17.40 29.05 8.86
N ALA A 11 -17.52 30.28 8.37
CA ALA A 11 -16.40 31.17 8.11
C ALA A 11 -15.46 31.27 9.33
N GLY A 12 -14.16 31.09 9.09
CA GLY A 12 -13.13 31.12 10.12
C GLY A 12 -13.07 29.88 11.03
N GLN A 13 -13.92 28.87 10.79
CA GLN A 13 -13.83 27.60 11.51
C GLN A 13 -12.99 26.58 10.72
N MET A 14 -12.13 25.88 11.44
CA MET A 14 -11.37 24.75 10.89
C MET A 14 -12.16 23.45 11.07
N ILE A 15 -12.32 22.72 9.97
CA ILE A 15 -12.97 21.41 9.91
C ILE A 15 -11.94 20.34 9.56
N TYR A 16 -11.80 19.36 10.44
CA TYR A 16 -10.84 18.27 10.35
C TYR A 16 -11.54 16.97 9.96
N ALA A 17 -11.09 16.36 8.86
CA ALA A 17 -11.61 15.10 8.33
C ALA A 17 -10.57 13.98 8.48
N GLY A 18 -10.86 12.99 9.32
CA GLY A 18 -10.12 11.73 9.36
C GLY A 18 -10.79 10.69 8.48
N ILE A 19 -10.04 10.12 7.54
CA ILE A 19 -10.57 9.20 6.54
C ILE A 19 -9.86 7.85 6.69
N ASP A 20 -10.64 6.82 6.97
CA ASP A 20 -10.20 5.43 6.82
C ASP A 20 -10.56 4.97 5.40
N ILE A 21 -9.53 4.84 4.55
CA ILE A 21 -9.68 4.55 3.14
C ILE A 21 -9.70 3.03 2.93
N HIS A 22 -10.84 2.55 2.44
CA HIS A 22 -11.00 1.17 1.98
C HIS A 22 -11.50 1.12 0.52
N LEU A 23 -11.29 -0.02 -0.16
CA LEU A 23 -11.55 -0.19 -1.60
C LEU A 23 -13.03 0.00 -1.98
N LYS A 24 -13.96 -0.31 -1.07
CA LYS A 24 -15.40 -0.32 -1.33
C LYS A 24 -16.17 0.81 -0.64
N SER A 25 -15.65 1.35 0.46
CA SER A 25 -16.31 2.39 1.22
C SER A 25 -15.29 3.10 2.09
N TRP A 26 -15.40 4.41 2.23
CA TRP A 26 -14.61 5.16 3.21
C TRP A 26 -15.40 5.32 4.49
N LYS A 27 -14.69 5.27 5.63
CA LYS A 27 -15.22 5.80 6.89
C LYS A 27 -14.63 7.17 7.13
N VAL A 28 -15.49 8.17 7.31
CA VAL A 28 -15.09 9.56 7.48
C VAL A 28 -15.59 10.05 8.82
N THR A 29 -14.70 10.62 9.63
CA THR A 29 -15.06 11.34 10.86
C THR A 29 -14.70 12.81 10.73
N ILE A 30 -15.66 13.68 11.01
CA ILE A 30 -15.54 15.13 10.90
C ILE A 30 -15.58 15.78 12.29
N LEU A 31 -14.55 16.57 12.58
CA LEU A 31 -14.42 17.37 13.80
C LEU A 31 -14.30 18.85 13.45
N SER A 32 -14.78 19.72 14.32
CA SER A 32 -14.29 21.10 14.45
C SER A 32 -13.26 21.17 15.58
N GLU A 33 -12.77 22.37 15.87
CA GLU A 33 -11.86 22.62 16.99
C GLU A 33 -12.43 22.10 18.33
N HIS A 34 -13.75 22.25 18.54
CA HIS A 34 -14.38 21.94 19.83
C HIS A 34 -15.27 20.70 19.81
N TYR A 35 -15.84 20.33 18.66
CA TYR A 35 -16.90 19.32 18.62
C TYR A 35 -16.66 18.26 17.57
N GLU A 36 -17.09 17.03 17.86
CA GLU A 36 -17.29 16.02 16.84
C GLU A 36 -18.65 16.25 16.17
N HIS A 37 -18.66 16.45 14.86
CA HIS A 37 -19.91 16.65 14.11
C HIS A 37 -20.55 15.33 13.74
N ARG A 38 -19.81 14.45 13.06
CA ARG A 38 -20.36 13.19 12.54
C ARG A 38 -19.28 12.20 12.15
N THR A 39 -19.61 10.92 12.26
CA THR A 39 -18.92 9.83 11.55
C THR A 39 -19.91 9.17 10.59
N PHE A 40 -19.52 8.96 9.33
CA PHE A 40 -20.36 8.33 8.32
C PHE A 40 -19.55 7.47 7.34
N SER A 41 -20.26 6.65 6.56
CA SER A 41 -19.68 5.91 5.44
C SER A 41 -20.12 6.52 4.12
N GLN A 42 -19.25 6.45 3.13
CA GLN A 42 -19.56 6.82 1.75
C GLN A 42 -18.80 5.93 0.77
N ASP A 43 -19.12 6.04 -0.50
CA ASP A 43 -18.34 5.43 -1.58
C ASP A 43 -16.94 6.06 -1.66
N PRO A 44 -15.93 5.32 -2.17
CA PRO A 44 -14.53 5.74 -2.16
C PRO A 44 -14.23 6.77 -3.25
N ASN A 45 -14.83 7.96 -3.13
CA ASN A 45 -14.78 9.02 -4.13
C ASN A 45 -14.44 10.39 -3.47
N PRO A 46 -13.31 11.02 -3.85
CA PRO A 46 -12.94 12.37 -3.42
C PRO A 46 -14.00 13.44 -3.68
N ASP A 47 -14.64 13.45 -4.85
CA ASP A 47 -15.65 14.43 -5.25
C ASP A 47 -16.90 14.38 -4.36
N LEU A 48 -17.30 13.17 -3.95
CA LEU A 48 -18.41 12.98 -3.01
C LEU A 48 -18.08 13.57 -1.65
N LEU A 49 -16.86 13.33 -1.15
CA LEU A 49 -16.43 13.90 0.13
C LEU A 49 -16.36 15.43 0.04
N ALA A 50 -15.80 15.96 -1.04
CA ALA A 50 -15.66 17.39 -1.21
C ALA A 50 -17.01 18.10 -1.30
N SER A 51 -17.92 17.54 -2.10
CA SER A 51 -19.30 18.04 -2.22
C SER A 51 -20.03 18.00 -0.88
N TYR A 52 -19.81 16.95 -0.08
CA TYR A 52 -20.37 16.84 1.26
C TYR A 52 -19.83 17.96 2.17
N LEU A 53 -18.52 18.15 2.22
CA LEU A 53 -17.88 19.15 3.07
C LEU A 53 -18.31 20.57 2.72
N HIS A 54 -18.24 20.95 1.44
CA HIS A 54 -18.65 22.29 0.98
C HIS A 54 -20.14 22.56 1.20
N ARG A 55 -21.00 21.54 1.09
CA ARG A 55 -22.45 21.68 1.33
C ARG A 55 -22.79 21.85 2.80
N HIS A 56 -22.15 21.07 3.67
CA HIS A 56 -22.51 20.99 5.09
C HIS A 56 -21.75 21.96 5.99
N PHE A 57 -20.60 22.45 5.53
CA PHE A 57 -19.74 23.40 6.23
C PHE A 57 -19.35 24.55 5.29
N PRO A 58 -20.32 25.33 4.79
CA PRO A 58 -20.04 26.41 3.85
C PRO A 58 -19.08 27.44 4.48
N GLU A 59 -18.12 27.90 3.68
CA GLU A 59 -17.08 28.90 4.05
C GLU A 59 -16.07 28.45 5.12
N ALA A 60 -16.11 27.18 5.55
CA ALA A 60 -15.12 26.62 6.46
C ALA A 60 -13.75 26.42 5.78
N GLU A 61 -12.70 26.40 6.60
CA GLU A 61 -11.40 25.88 6.21
C GLU A 61 -11.34 24.37 6.47
N PHE A 62 -10.79 23.60 5.53
CA PHE A 62 -10.73 22.15 5.63
C PHE A 62 -9.30 21.64 5.81
N LYS A 63 -9.16 20.56 6.59
CA LYS A 63 -7.98 19.70 6.58
C LYS A 63 -8.40 18.25 6.63
N ALA A 64 -7.86 17.42 5.75
CA ALA A 64 -8.11 15.99 5.69
C ALA A 64 -6.84 15.19 5.95
N VAL A 65 -6.99 13.99 6.49
CA VAL A 65 -5.89 13.04 6.63
C VAL A 65 -6.35 11.59 6.42
N TYR A 66 -5.47 10.77 5.85
CA TYR A 66 -5.63 9.31 5.83
C TYR A 66 -4.30 8.57 5.99
N GLU A 67 -4.37 7.30 6.37
CA GLU A 67 -3.20 6.43 6.51
C GLU A 67 -2.71 5.93 5.14
N ALA A 68 -1.39 5.98 4.90
CA ALA A 68 -0.78 5.45 3.69
C ALA A 68 -1.13 3.96 3.53
N GLY A 69 -1.68 3.60 2.37
CA GLY A 69 -2.20 2.27 2.13
C GLY A 69 -2.22 1.88 0.65
N PHE A 70 -3.14 0.98 0.29
CA PHE A 70 -3.21 0.39 -1.06
C PHE A 70 -3.47 1.43 -2.17
N SER A 71 -4.18 2.51 -1.87
CA SER A 71 -4.59 3.54 -2.81
C SER A 71 -3.49 4.58 -3.10
N GLY A 72 -2.33 4.48 -2.44
CA GLY A 72 -1.22 5.40 -2.63
C GLY A 72 -1.64 6.84 -2.35
N PHE A 73 -1.32 7.74 -3.28
CA PHE A 73 -1.47 9.19 -3.10
C PHE A 73 -2.53 9.85 -4.00
N VAL A 74 -3.27 9.05 -4.79
CA VAL A 74 -4.25 9.60 -5.74
C VAL A 74 -5.34 10.40 -5.03
N ASN A 75 -5.93 9.85 -3.97
CA ASN A 75 -7.00 10.52 -3.22
C ASN A 75 -6.52 11.79 -2.54
N CYS A 76 -5.28 11.82 -2.06
CA CYS A 76 -4.67 13.02 -1.50
C CYS A 76 -4.59 14.15 -2.54
N ARG A 77 -4.14 13.84 -3.76
CA ARG A 77 -4.02 14.82 -4.84
C ARG A 77 -5.40 15.31 -5.29
N SER A 78 -6.35 14.41 -5.50
CA SER A 78 -7.72 14.77 -5.89
C SER A 78 -8.41 15.65 -4.84
N LEU A 79 -8.27 15.35 -3.54
CA LEU A 79 -8.84 16.20 -2.49
C LEU A 79 -8.20 17.61 -2.50
N ARG A 80 -6.88 17.70 -2.71
CA ARG A 80 -6.18 19.00 -2.81
C ARG A 80 -6.69 19.82 -4.00
N GLU A 81 -6.90 19.20 -5.16
CA GLU A 81 -7.47 19.84 -6.35
C GLU A 81 -8.90 20.35 -6.10
N LEU A 82 -9.67 19.67 -5.25
CA LEU A 82 -11.03 20.04 -4.84
C LEU A 82 -11.07 21.09 -3.71
N GLY A 83 -9.93 21.71 -3.39
CA GLY A 83 -9.82 22.74 -2.36
C GLY A 83 -9.81 22.21 -0.93
N ILE A 84 -9.50 20.92 -0.73
CA ILE A 84 -9.39 20.30 0.59
C ILE A 84 -7.94 19.89 0.82
N PRO A 85 -7.16 20.71 1.58
CA PRO A 85 -5.84 20.34 2.03
C PRO A 85 -5.85 18.95 2.67
N CYS A 86 -5.16 18.00 2.05
CA CYS A 86 -5.12 16.61 2.48
C CYS A 86 -3.68 16.20 2.74
N GLU A 87 -3.45 15.51 3.85
CA GLU A 87 -2.16 14.93 4.22
C GLU A 87 -2.23 13.42 4.36
N VAL A 88 -1.08 12.77 4.27
CA VAL A 88 -0.96 11.32 4.43
C VAL A 88 -0.03 11.04 5.60
N VAL A 89 -0.37 10.04 6.41
CA VAL A 89 0.44 9.60 7.55
C VAL A 89 0.85 8.15 7.41
N HIS A 90 2.03 7.79 7.92
CA HIS A 90 2.43 6.39 8.00
C HIS A 90 1.64 5.68 9.12
N PRO A 91 1.05 4.49 8.90
CA PRO A 91 0.19 3.82 9.89
C PRO A 91 0.86 3.62 11.27
N ALA A 92 2.18 3.37 11.28
CA ALA A 92 2.94 3.17 12.51
C ALA A 92 3.14 4.45 13.35
N ASP A 93 2.98 5.62 12.73
CA ASP A 93 3.23 6.92 13.36
C ASP A 93 1.94 7.53 13.95
N VAL A 94 0.79 6.88 13.78
CA VAL A 94 -0.48 7.37 14.30
C VAL A 94 -0.61 7.00 15.79
N PRO A 95 -0.73 7.99 16.70
CA PRO A 95 -0.88 7.71 18.13
C PRO A 95 -2.11 6.82 18.38
N THR A 96 -1.87 5.63 18.95
CA THR A 96 -2.92 4.63 19.14
C THR A 96 -2.86 4.06 20.56
N THR A 97 -3.96 4.23 21.30
CA THR A 97 -4.10 3.71 22.67
C THR A 97 -4.31 2.19 22.67
N SER A 98 -4.04 1.53 23.81
CA SER A 98 -4.26 0.08 23.95
C SER A 98 -5.72 -0.33 23.69
N LYS A 99 -6.68 0.50 24.11
CA LYS A 99 -8.11 0.27 23.89
C LYS A 99 -8.46 0.33 22.40
N GLU A 100 -7.92 1.30 21.67
CA GLU A 100 -8.14 1.43 20.22
C GLU A 100 -7.54 0.25 19.44
N LYS A 101 -6.38 -0.28 19.88
CA LYS A 101 -5.80 -1.49 19.29
C LYS A 101 -6.68 -2.73 19.50
N GLN A 102 -7.29 -2.87 20.68
CA GLN A 102 -8.15 -4.01 21.01
C GLN A 102 -9.54 -3.91 20.36
N LEU A 103 -10.09 -2.70 20.26
CA LEU A 103 -11.42 -2.41 19.71
C LEU A 103 -11.31 -1.76 18.32
N LYS A 104 -10.51 -2.39 17.46
CA LYS A 104 -10.27 -1.90 16.11
C LYS A 104 -11.58 -1.94 15.29
N SER A 105 -11.94 -0.79 14.74
CA SER A 105 -13.04 -0.65 13.80
C SER A 105 -12.78 0.56 12.90
N ASP A 106 -13.34 0.58 11.69
CA ASP A 106 -13.18 1.70 10.76
C ASP A 106 -13.63 3.04 11.38
N LYS A 107 -14.64 2.99 12.27
CA LYS A 107 -15.12 4.15 13.03
C LYS A 107 -14.08 4.63 14.03
N THR A 108 -13.42 3.71 14.73
CA THR A 108 -12.33 4.01 15.68
C THR A 108 -11.14 4.60 14.92
N ASP A 109 -10.76 4.01 13.80
CA ASP A 109 -9.58 4.41 13.02
C ASP A 109 -9.75 5.79 12.38
N SER A 110 -10.89 6.05 11.71
CA SER A 110 -11.20 7.38 11.16
C SER A 110 -11.30 8.48 12.24
N ARG A 111 -11.90 8.18 13.40
CA ARG A 111 -11.97 9.14 14.52
C ARG A 111 -10.59 9.45 15.11
N LYS A 112 -9.75 8.43 15.29
CA LYS A 112 -8.37 8.56 15.76
C LYS A 112 -7.57 9.49 14.85
N LEU A 113 -7.72 9.33 13.53
CA LEU A 113 -7.09 10.20 12.53
C LEU A 113 -7.56 11.64 12.63
N ALA A 114 -8.88 11.86 12.66
CA ALA A 114 -9.45 13.20 12.74
C ALA A 114 -8.98 13.94 14.01
N ARG A 115 -8.99 13.23 15.15
CA ARG A 115 -8.52 13.75 16.44
C ARG A 115 -7.03 14.11 16.38
N SER A 116 -6.19 13.20 15.88
CA SER A 116 -4.75 13.43 15.83
C SER A 116 -4.37 14.56 14.87
N LEU A 117 -5.14 14.75 13.79
CA LEU A 117 -4.99 15.87 12.87
C LEU A 117 -5.32 17.21 13.55
N ARG A 118 -6.47 17.27 14.25
CA ARG A 118 -6.88 18.45 15.02
C ARG A 118 -5.86 18.82 16.08
N ASP A 119 -5.39 17.82 16.83
CA ASP A 119 -4.44 18.00 17.92
C ASP A 119 -3.00 18.25 17.43
N ARG A 120 -2.78 18.28 16.10
CA ARG A 120 -1.48 18.50 15.44
C ARG A 120 -0.40 17.52 15.90
N SER A 121 -0.79 16.29 16.22
CA SER A 121 0.08 15.25 16.76
C SER A 121 0.57 14.24 15.71
N LEU A 122 0.24 14.48 14.43
CA LEU A 122 0.64 13.62 13.32
C LEU A 122 1.93 14.11 12.65
N LYS A 123 2.76 13.15 12.23
CA LYS A 123 3.88 13.39 11.33
C LYS A 123 3.49 12.98 9.91
N PHE A 124 3.35 13.94 9.01
CA PHE A 124 2.97 13.68 7.63
C PHE A 124 4.14 13.14 6.81
N ILE A 125 3.81 12.29 5.83
CA ILE A 125 4.78 11.80 4.84
C ILE A 125 4.73 12.64 3.58
N HIS A 126 5.88 12.76 2.91
CA HIS A 126 5.95 13.46 1.64
C HIS A 126 5.13 12.72 0.56
N VAL A 127 4.19 13.43 -0.06
CA VAL A 127 3.45 12.97 -1.23
C VAL A 127 4.31 13.25 -2.48
N PRO A 128 4.92 12.23 -3.11
CA PRO A 128 5.68 12.43 -4.34
C PRO A 128 4.77 12.96 -5.45
N ASP A 129 5.37 13.70 -6.38
CA ASP A 129 4.71 13.95 -7.67
C ASP A 129 4.46 12.62 -8.41
N GLN A 130 3.58 12.67 -9.41
CA GLN A 130 3.16 11.48 -10.13
C GLN A 130 4.31 10.82 -10.92
N GLN A 131 5.25 11.61 -11.42
CA GLN A 131 6.39 11.08 -12.18
C GLN A 131 7.34 10.32 -11.26
N LEU A 132 7.70 10.89 -10.11
CA LEU A 132 8.54 10.23 -9.11
C LEU A 132 7.87 8.97 -8.55
N GLU A 133 6.54 8.98 -8.38
CA GLU A 133 5.78 7.79 -7.99
C GLU A 133 5.83 6.68 -9.06
N ALA A 134 5.75 7.06 -10.35
CA ALA A 134 5.90 6.15 -11.47
C ALA A 134 7.33 5.58 -11.55
N ASP A 135 8.35 6.42 -11.42
CA ASP A 135 9.76 6.00 -11.44
C ASP A 135 10.08 5.03 -10.29
N ARG A 136 9.55 5.30 -9.09
CA ARG A 136 9.64 4.37 -7.95
C ARG A 136 9.01 3.02 -8.23
N SER A 137 8.01 2.96 -9.12
CA SER A 137 7.37 1.70 -9.49
C SER A 137 8.30 0.80 -10.31
N LEU A 138 9.17 1.37 -11.16
CA LEU A 138 10.23 0.63 -11.85
C LEU A 138 11.25 0.04 -10.87
N VAL A 139 11.72 0.84 -9.91
CA VAL A 139 12.65 0.37 -8.86
C VAL A 139 12.02 -0.75 -8.02
N ARG A 140 10.73 -0.61 -7.65
CA ARG A 140 9.99 -1.66 -6.94
C ARG A 140 9.82 -2.91 -7.78
N GLN A 141 9.56 -2.79 -9.08
CA GLN A 141 9.46 -3.93 -9.99
C GLN A 141 10.77 -4.71 -10.03
N ARG A 142 11.91 -4.02 -10.18
CA ARG A 142 13.24 -4.62 -10.11
C ARG A 142 13.44 -5.42 -8.81
N HIS A 143 13.15 -4.81 -7.66
CA HIS A 143 13.24 -5.49 -6.38
C HIS A 143 12.33 -6.73 -6.28
N ARG A 144 11.11 -6.67 -6.83
CA ARG A 144 10.19 -7.82 -6.88
C ARG A 144 10.77 -8.95 -7.73
N VAL A 145 11.28 -8.65 -8.92
CA VAL A 145 11.91 -9.66 -9.81
C VAL A 145 13.08 -10.35 -9.10
N VAL A 146 13.94 -9.61 -8.40
CA VAL A 146 15.04 -10.19 -7.59
C VAL A 146 14.51 -11.09 -6.47
N LYS A 147 13.44 -10.68 -5.79
CA LYS A 147 12.80 -11.47 -4.74
C LYS A 147 12.16 -12.74 -5.30
N ASP A 148 11.52 -12.68 -6.47
CA ASP A 148 10.91 -13.82 -7.13
C ASP A 148 11.94 -14.82 -7.63
N LEU A 149 13.04 -14.34 -8.21
CA LEU A 149 14.21 -15.17 -8.51
C LEU A 149 14.69 -15.91 -7.25
N THR A 150 14.84 -15.20 -6.14
CA THR A 150 15.28 -15.82 -4.87
C THR A 150 14.29 -16.90 -4.40
N ARG A 151 12.98 -16.64 -4.47
CA ARG A 151 11.94 -17.61 -4.12
C ARG A 151 12.00 -18.85 -5.01
N LEU A 152 12.19 -18.68 -6.32
CA LEU A 152 12.31 -19.80 -7.27
C LEU A 152 13.52 -20.68 -6.96
N LYS A 153 14.68 -20.06 -6.71
CA LYS A 153 15.91 -20.79 -6.32
C LYS A 153 15.69 -21.62 -5.06
N ASN A 154 15.02 -21.05 -4.06
CA ASN A 154 14.70 -21.75 -2.83
C ASN A 154 13.72 -22.92 -3.05
N ARG A 155 12.70 -22.74 -3.91
CA ARG A 155 11.76 -23.81 -4.29
C ARG A 155 12.47 -24.98 -4.95
N VAL A 156 13.36 -24.72 -5.92
CA VAL A 156 14.14 -25.78 -6.57
C VAL A 156 15.05 -26.48 -5.57
N LYS A 157 15.78 -25.74 -4.73
CA LYS A 157 16.62 -26.35 -3.69
C LYS A 157 15.80 -27.28 -2.78
N SER A 158 14.64 -26.82 -2.30
CA SER A 158 13.75 -27.62 -1.47
C SER A 158 13.21 -28.85 -2.20
N LEU A 159 12.87 -28.71 -3.49
CA LEU A 159 12.39 -29.82 -4.32
C LEU A 159 13.48 -30.89 -4.50
N LEU A 160 14.71 -30.49 -4.78
CA LEU A 160 15.83 -31.44 -4.91
C LEU A 160 16.05 -32.19 -3.59
N MET A 161 16.03 -31.49 -2.45
CA MET A 161 16.13 -32.12 -1.12
C MET A 161 14.97 -33.10 -0.85
N GLN A 162 13.74 -32.72 -1.19
CA GLN A 162 12.56 -33.57 -0.99
C GLN A 162 12.68 -34.91 -1.73
N PHE A 163 13.30 -34.92 -2.91
CA PHE A 163 13.50 -36.12 -3.72
C PHE A 163 14.89 -36.75 -3.54
N GLY A 164 15.66 -36.34 -2.52
CA GLY A 164 16.97 -36.90 -2.22
C GLY A 164 18.06 -36.63 -3.27
N ILE A 165 17.88 -35.59 -4.10
CA ILE A 165 18.86 -35.21 -5.12
C ILE A 165 19.90 -34.28 -4.47
N GLU A 166 21.11 -34.80 -4.30
CA GLU A 166 22.21 -34.03 -3.73
C GLU A 166 22.75 -32.99 -4.72
N ILE A 167 22.97 -31.78 -4.20
CA ILE A 167 23.61 -30.70 -4.96
C ILE A 167 25.13 -30.93 -4.88
N PRO A 168 25.85 -31.07 -6.01
CA PRO A 168 27.30 -31.27 -6.03
C PRO A 168 28.05 -30.22 -5.21
N GLU A 169 29.11 -30.64 -4.52
CA GLU A 169 29.92 -29.78 -3.64
C GLU A 169 30.51 -28.56 -4.36
N ARG A 170 30.81 -28.67 -5.67
CA ARG A 170 31.21 -27.54 -6.53
C ARG A 170 30.18 -26.39 -6.58
N PHE A 171 28.94 -26.66 -6.20
CA PHE A 171 27.86 -25.68 -6.06
C PHE A 171 27.50 -25.39 -4.58
N GLY A 172 28.25 -25.97 -3.65
CA GLY A 172 28.21 -25.69 -2.21
C GLY A 172 28.67 -24.27 -1.88
N ASN A 173 28.56 -23.90 -0.59
CA ASN A 173 29.09 -22.66 -0.02
C ASN A 173 28.67 -21.35 -0.75
N GLY A 174 27.43 -21.30 -1.24
CA GLY A 174 26.86 -20.09 -1.84
C GLY A 174 26.98 -20.02 -3.37
N ALA A 175 27.71 -20.92 -4.05
CA ALA A 175 27.76 -20.96 -5.50
C ALA A 175 26.38 -21.27 -6.13
N SER A 176 25.60 -22.16 -5.51
CA SER A 176 24.17 -22.40 -5.83
C SER A 176 23.26 -21.19 -5.57
N ARG A 177 23.70 -20.14 -4.87
CA ARG A 177 22.91 -18.90 -4.70
C ARG A 177 22.89 -18.07 -5.98
N HIS A 178 23.95 -18.14 -6.77
CA HIS A 178 24.10 -17.32 -7.97
C HIS A 178 23.40 -17.94 -9.20
N TRP A 179 23.09 -19.24 -9.19
CA TRP A 179 22.57 -19.96 -10.37
C TRP A 179 23.40 -19.61 -11.61
N SER A 180 24.71 -19.84 -11.56
CA SER A 180 25.59 -19.64 -12.72
C SER A 180 25.08 -20.40 -13.95
N LYS A 181 25.61 -20.07 -15.13
CA LYS A 181 25.33 -20.85 -16.35
C LYS A 181 25.61 -22.35 -16.13
N SER A 182 26.69 -22.68 -15.42
CA SER A 182 27.04 -24.06 -15.04
C SER A 182 26.05 -24.72 -14.09
N TYR A 183 25.47 -23.99 -13.13
CA TYR A 183 24.45 -24.54 -12.24
C TYR A 183 23.15 -24.85 -12.99
N ILE A 184 22.73 -23.95 -13.88
CA ILE A 184 21.53 -24.18 -14.72
C ILE A 184 21.75 -25.39 -15.63
N GLN A 185 22.91 -25.47 -16.29
CA GLN A 185 23.24 -26.62 -17.13
C GLN A 185 23.17 -27.93 -16.33
N TRP A 186 23.77 -27.96 -15.14
CA TRP A 186 23.67 -29.11 -14.25
C TRP A 186 22.22 -29.48 -13.89
N LEU A 187 21.36 -28.49 -13.57
CA LEU A 187 19.95 -28.75 -13.30
C LEU A 187 19.22 -29.35 -14.51
N THR A 188 19.52 -28.87 -15.72
CA THR A 188 18.94 -29.37 -16.97
C THR A 188 19.40 -30.79 -17.28
N ASP A 189 20.64 -31.12 -16.94
CA ASP A 189 21.26 -32.43 -17.20
C ASP A 189 20.97 -33.47 -16.10
N LEU A 190 20.16 -33.12 -15.09
CA LEU A 190 19.79 -34.04 -14.02
C LEU A 190 19.08 -35.28 -14.59
N SER A 191 19.65 -36.46 -14.31
CA SER A 191 19.03 -37.75 -14.64
C SER A 191 17.91 -38.07 -13.65
N ILE A 192 16.73 -37.49 -13.90
CA ILE A 192 15.52 -37.71 -13.10
C ILE A 192 14.66 -38.77 -13.80
N LYS A 193 14.37 -39.87 -13.10
CA LYS A 193 13.54 -40.97 -13.63
C LYS A 193 12.06 -40.61 -13.75
N GLN A 194 11.56 -39.79 -12.83
CA GLN A 194 10.15 -39.38 -12.79
C GLN A 194 9.92 -38.18 -13.72
N GLU A 195 9.19 -38.39 -14.81
CA GLU A 195 8.95 -37.36 -15.83
C GLU A 195 8.29 -36.09 -15.25
N SER A 196 7.34 -36.25 -14.32
CA SER A 196 6.68 -35.13 -13.65
C SER A 196 7.63 -34.27 -12.83
N LEU A 197 8.60 -34.88 -12.15
CA LEU A 197 9.63 -34.14 -11.40
C LEU A 197 10.59 -33.42 -12.35
N LYS A 198 11.00 -34.08 -13.44
CA LYS A 198 11.85 -33.47 -14.48
C LYS A 198 11.16 -32.27 -15.11
N GLN A 199 9.89 -32.40 -15.47
CA GLN A 199 9.07 -31.30 -15.98
C GLN A 199 8.96 -30.16 -14.97
N THR A 200 8.74 -30.46 -13.68
CA THR A 200 8.66 -29.46 -12.62
C THR A 200 9.96 -28.66 -12.49
N VAL A 201 11.12 -29.33 -12.49
CA VAL A 201 12.44 -28.67 -12.46
C VAL A 201 12.63 -27.79 -13.70
N ASN A 202 12.32 -28.30 -14.89
CA ASN A 202 12.44 -27.57 -16.15
C ASN A 202 11.57 -26.31 -16.18
N ASN A 203 10.33 -26.38 -15.69
CA ASN A 203 9.44 -25.22 -15.59
C ASN A 203 10.06 -24.13 -14.69
N TYR A 204 10.63 -24.50 -13.55
CA TYR A 204 11.32 -23.55 -12.68
C TYR A 204 12.55 -22.92 -13.32
N ILE A 205 13.32 -23.69 -14.10
CA ILE A 205 14.46 -23.17 -14.88
C ILE A 205 13.99 -22.13 -15.89
N GLN A 206 12.94 -22.44 -16.66
CA GLN A 206 12.37 -21.52 -17.65
C GLN A 206 11.90 -20.21 -16.99
N TRP A 207 11.16 -20.30 -15.88
CA TRP A 207 10.74 -19.11 -15.12
C TRP A 207 11.93 -18.28 -14.63
N ALA A 208 13.00 -18.92 -14.15
CA ALA A 208 14.20 -18.21 -13.72
C ALA A 208 14.91 -17.51 -14.90
N GLN A 209 14.92 -18.11 -16.09
CA GLN A 209 15.49 -17.49 -17.30
C GLN A 209 14.67 -16.27 -17.74
N ILE A 210 13.34 -16.37 -17.76
CA ILE A 210 12.44 -15.25 -18.07
C ILE A 210 12.69 -14.08 -17.10
N LEU A 211 12.69 -14.35 -15.79
CA LEU A 211 12.92 -13.30 -14.80
C LEU A 211 14.32 -12.67 -14.90
N ARG A 212 15.34 -13.42 -15.31
CA ARG A 212 16.67 -12.87 -15.57
C ARG A 212 16.70 -11.93 -16.77
N GLN A 213 16.03 -12.31 -17.86
CA GLN A 213 15.90 -11.44 -19.02
C GLN A 213 15.16 -10.15 -18.65
N GLN A 214 14.06 -10.26 -17.89
CA GLN A 214 13.33 -9.09 -17.39
C GLN A 214 14.21 -8.17 -16.52
N LEU A 215 15.09 -8.74 -15.69
CA LEU A 215 16.00 -7.94 -14.87
C LEU A 215 17.00 -7.10 -15.70
N LEU A 216 17.41 -7.61 -16.87
CA LEU A 216 18.27 -6.88 -17.80
C LEU A 216 17.55 -5.72 -18.49
N LEU A 217 16.24 -5.83 -18.69
CA LEU A 217 15.40 -4.77 -19.26
C LEU A 217 15.07 -3.64 -18.26
N LEU A 218 15.19 -3.92 -16.97
CA LEU A 218 14.95 -2.99 -15.86
C LEU A 218 16.25 -2.34 -15.35
N ASN A 219 17.30 -2.32 -16.17
CA ASN A 219 18.59 -1.67 -15.89
C ASN A 219 18.67 -0.31 -16.58
#